data_AF-A0AAW1S595-F1
#
_entry.id   AF-A0AAW1S595-F1
#
_cell.length_a   1.000
_cell.length_b   1.000
_cell.length_c   1.000
_cell.angle_alpha   90.00
_cell.angle_beta   90.00
_cell.angle_gamma   90.00
#
_symmetry.space_group_name_H-M   'P 1'
#
loop_
_entity.id
_entity.type
_entity.pdbx_description
1 polymer ?
#
loop_
_entity_poly.entity_id
_entity_poly.type
_entity_poly.pdbx_seq_one_letter_code
_entity_poly.pdbx_strand_id
1 'polypeptide(L)'
;MAAAGMICVILTAFFCVIARLQPLLERRPHAFVILPVLGVACMLSILPLAFFLGSQSQFGRLNPINPRDYFLLARKALRALRENNLKVTSKDF
;
A
#
# COMPACT_ATOMS: atom_id res chain seq x y z
N MET A 1 -15.01 7.26 0.07
CA MET A 1 -14.25 8.28 -0.70
C MET A 1 -12.89 8.62 -0.08
N ALA A 2 -12.76 8.78 1.25
CA ALA A 2 -11.49 9.13 1.89
C ALA A 2 -10.32 8.15 1.62
N ALA A 3 -10.56 6.83 1.63
CA ALA A 3 -9.50 5.83 1.41
C ALA A 3 -8.89 5.87 -0.01
N ALA A 4 -9.69 6.14 -1.04
CA ALA A 4 -9.19 6.31 -2.41
C ALA A 4 -8.32 7.58 -2.53
N GLY A 5 -8.75 8.68 -1.90
CA GLY A 5 -7.94 9.90 -1.82
C GLY A 5 -6.60 9.67 -1.12
N MET A 6 -6.57 8.89 -0.04
CA MET A 6 -5.32 8.54 0.65
C MET A 6 -4.38 7.69 -0.22
N ILE A 7 -4.91 6.73 -0.99
CA ILE A 7 -4.08 5.96 -1.93
C ILE A 7 -3.44 6.90 -2.96
N CYS A 8 -4.21 7.86 -3.51
CA CYS A 8 -3.65 8.86 -4.42
C CYS A 8 -2.54 9.68 -3.75
N VAL A 9 -2.74 10.16 -2.52
CA VAL A 9 -1.71 10.93 -1.79
C VAL A 9 -0.45 10.09 -1.54
N ILE A 10 -0.59 8.83 -1.14
CA ILE A 10 0.54 7.91 -0.92
C ILE A 10 1.32 7.68 -2.24
N LEU A 11 0.61 7.45 -3.34
CA LEU A 11 1.23 7.30 -4.66
C LEU A 11 1.94 8.57 -5.10
N THR A 12 1.30 9.73 -4.97
CA THR A 12 1.92 11.03 -5.29
C THR A 12 3.17 11.27 -4.44
N ALA A 13 3.11 11.01 -3.13
CA ALA A 13 4.26 11.12 -2.24
C ALA A 13 5.40 10.18 -2.66
N PHE A 14 5.08 8.93 -3.01
CA PHE A 14 6.06 7.96 -3.52
C PHE A 14 6.74 8.45 -4.80
N PHE A 15 5.98 8.96 -5.78
CA PHE A 15 6.55 9.55 -7.00
C PHE A 15 7.38 10.79 -6.72
N CYS A 16 6.96 11.65 -5.79
CA CYS A 16 7.76 12.81 -5.38
C CYS A 16 9.10 12.40 -4.74
N VAL A 17 9.10 11.35 -3.91
CA VAL A 17 10.32 10.81 -3.30
C VAL A 17 11.25 10.21 -4.36
N ILE A 18 10.72 9.48 -5.35
CA ILE A 18 11.52 8.98 -6.48
C ILE A 18 12.12 10.13 -7.29
N ALA A 19 11.33 11.14 -7.62
CA ALA A 19 11.81 12.32 -8.36
C ALA A 19 12.93 13.06 -7.59
N ARG A 20 12.85 13.10 -6.26
CA ARG A 20 13.91 13.66 -5.39
C ARG A 20 15.14 12.76 -5.30
N LEU A 21 14.97 11.44 -5.42
CA LEU A 21 16.05 10.46 -5.40
C LEU A 21 16.81 10.37 -6.73
N GLN A 22 16.19 10.73 -7.84
CA GLN A 22 16.81 10.72 -9.17
C GLN A 22 18.18 11.43 -9.23
N PRO A 23 18.32 12.70 -8.78
CA PRO A 23 19.64 13.36 -8.77
C PRO A 23 20.66 12.75 -7.80
N LEU A 24 20.20 12.04 -6.76
CA LEU A 24 21.05 11.31 -5.83
C LEU A 24 21.57 10.01 -6.45
N LEU A 25 20.73 9.31 -7.21
CA LEU A 25 21.09 8.11 -7.96
C LEU A 25 22.13 8.40 -9.03
N GLU A 26 22.01 9.53 -9.74
CA GLU A 26 22.98 9.98 -10.74
C GLU A 26 24.38 10.20 -10.15
N ARG A 27 24.46 10.70 -8.90
CA ARG A 27 25.73 10.93 -8.20
C ARG A 27 26.25 9.69 -7.47
N ARG A 28 25.37 8.77 -7.08
CA ARG A 28 25.69 7.57 -6.29
C ARG A 28 24.81 6.39 -6.73
N PRO A 29 25.24 5.59 -7.71
CA PRO A 29 24.44 4.49 -8.25
C PRO A 29 24.14 3.40 -7.21
N HIS A 30 24.96 3.26 -6.17
CA HIS A 30 24.72 2.34 -5.05
C HIS A 30 23.45 2.66 -4.24
N ALA A 31 22.91 3.89 -4.35
CA ALA A 31 21.65 4.25 -3.70
C ALA A 31 20.42 3.54 -4.31
N PHE A 32 20.58 2.83 -5.44
CA PHE A 32 19.50 2.08 -6.08
C PHE A 32 18.86 1.02 -5.17
N VAL A 33 19.59 0.49 -4.19
CA VAL A 33 19.08 -0.51 -3.22
C VAL A 33 17.91 0.04 -2.38
N ILE A 34 17.74 1.36 -2.32
CA ILE A 34 16.62 2.01 -1.61
C ILE A 34 15.31 1.88 -2.39
N LEU A 35 15.33 1.79 -3.73
CA LEU A 35 14.11 1.69 -4.54
C LEU A 35 13.23 0.47 -4.19
N PRO A 36 13.76 -0.77 -4.12
CA PRO A 36 12.93 -1.93 -3.75
C PRO A 36 12.37 -1.79 -2.33
N VAL A 37 13.14 -1.24 -1.38
CA VAL A 37 12.66 -1.00 -0.01
C VAL A 37 11.51 0.02 -0.02
N LEU A 38 11.65 1.10 -0.78
CA LEU A 38 10.61 2.13 -0.92
C LEU A 38 9.35 1.56 -1.59
N GLY A 39 9.52 0.71 -2.60
CA GLY A 39 8.43 0.02 -3.29
C GLY A 39 7.64 -0.90 -2.34
N VAL A 40 8.35 -1.69 -1.52
CA VAL A 40 7.72 -2.54 -0.49
C VAL A 40 6.99 -1.69 0.55
N ALA A 41 7.60 -0.60 1.02
CA ALA A 41 6.96 0.30 1.98
C ALA A 41 5.68 0.94 1.41
N CYS A 42 5.69 1.35 0.14
CA CYS A 42 4.53 1.88 -0.56
C CYS A 42 3.42 0.83 -0.70
N MET A 43 3.76 -0.38 -1.13
CA MET A 43 2.81 -1.50 -1.24
C MET A 43 2.17 -1.86 0.11
N LEU A 44 2.97 -1.95 1.18
CA LEU A 44 2.45 -2.23 2.52
C LEU A 44 1.51 -1.13 3.02
N SER A 45 1.69 0.10 2.56
CA SER A 45 0.83 1.24 2.92
C SER A 45 -0.50 1.24 2.16
N ILE A 46 -0.48 0.82 0.89
CA ILE A 46 -1.66 0.82 0.00
C ILE A 46 -2.52 -0.43 0.22
N LEU A 47 -1.91 -1.58 0.46
CA LEU A 47 -2.59 -2.87 0.49
C LEU A 47 -3.76 -2.95 1.51
N PRO A 48 -3.63 -2.46 2.77
CA PRO A 48 -4.74 -2.45 3.72
C PRO A 48 -5.88 -1.51 3.28
N LEU A 49 -5.53 -0.38 2.64
CA LEU A 49 -6.50 0.60 2.12
C LEU A 49 -7.27 0.02 0.92
N ALA A 50 -6.57 -0.67 0.02
CA ALA A 50 -7.18 -1.35 -1.11
C ALA A 50 -8.12 -2.46 -0.64
N PHE A 51 -7.71 -3.25 0.37
CA PHE A 51 -8.56 -4.26 0.99
C PHE A 51 -9.81 -3.64 1.64
N PHE A 52 -9.66 -2.52 2.35
CA PHE A 52 -10.80 -1.78 2.89
C PHE A 52 -11.77 -1.32 1.79
N LEU A 53 -11.26 -0.81 0.67
CA LEU A 53 -12.09 -0.39 -0.48
C LEU A 53 -12.83 -1.58 -1.12
N GLY A 54 -12.16 -2.73 -1.29
CA GLY A 54 -12.76 -3.94 -1.86
C GLY A 54 -13.77 -4.63 -0.95
N SER A 55 -13.69 -4.41 0.37
CA SER A 55 -14.53 -5.06 1.37
C SER A 55 -15.30 -4.07 2.23
N GLN A 56 -15.66 -2.89 1.70
CA GLN A 56 -16.39 -1.86 2.45
C GLN A 56 -17.68 -2.36 3.10
N SER A 57 -18.37 -3.31 2.47
CA SER A 57 -19.59 -3.93 3.02
C SER A 57 -19.33 -4.72 4.31
N GLN A 58 -18.14 -5.30 4.47
CA GLN A 58 -17.74 -6.07 5.66
C GLN A 58 -17.13 -5.20 6.76
N PHE A 59 -16.68 -3.99 6.41
CA PHE A 59 -15.94 -3.09 7.31
C PHE A 59 -16.62 -1.74 7.52
N GLY A 60 -17.92 -1.62 7.25
CA GLY A 60 -18.66 -0.34 7.23
C GLY A 60 -18.61 0.52 8.49
N ARG A 61 -18.09 0.01 9.62
CA ARG A 61 -17.86 0.77 10.87
C ARG A 61 -16.40 1.13 11.16
N LEU A 62 -15.44 0.62 10.39
CA LEU A 62 -14.01 0.86 10.63
C LEU A 62 -13.55 2.12 9.90
N ASN A 63 -12.79 2.94 10.61
CA ASN A 63 -12.20 4.13 10.03
C ASN A 63 -10.72 3.84 9.70
N PRO A 64 -10.34 3.68 8.43
CA PRO A 64 -8.95 3.38 8.05
C PRO A 64 -7.98 4.54 8.38
N ILE A 65 -8.48 5.71 8.81
CA ILE A 65 -7.68 6.84 9.28
C ILE A 65 -7.22 6.62 10.73
N ASN A 66 -7.97 5.84 11.52
CA ASN A 66 -7.59 5.52 12.88
C ASN A 66 -6.47 4.46 12.87
N PRO A 67 -5.29 4.70 13.47
CA PRO A 67 -4.16 3.78 13.42
C PRO A 67 -4.49 2.37 13.95
N ARG A 68 -5.40 2.24 14.92
CA ARG A 68 -5.82 0.92 15.43
C ARG A 68 -6.57 0.11 14.38
N ASP A 69 -7.51 0.75 13.69
CA ASP A 69 -8.34 0.12 12.67
C ASP A 69 -7.52 -0.18 11.41
N TYR A 70 -6.60 0.70 11.08
CA TYR A 70 -5.63 0.50 10.01
C TYR A 70 -4.77 -0.75 10.26
N PHE A 71 -4.26 -0.93 11.48
CA PHE A 71 -3.47 -2.12 11.84
C PHE A 71 -4.31 -3.40 11.77
N LEU A 72 -5.58 -3.34 12.17
CA LEU A 72 -6.51 -4.46 12.09
C LEU A 72 -6.76 -4.86 10.62
N LEU A 73 -6.98 -3.86 9.75
CA LEU A 73 -7.09 -4.07 8.30
C LEU A 73 -5.82 -4.66 7.71
N ALA A 74 -4.65 -4.14 8.08
CA ALA A 74 -3.36 -4.64 7.61
C ALA A 74 -3.14 -6.11 8.00
N ARG A 75 -3.45 -6.47 9.25
CA ARG A 75 -3.35 -7.85 9.73
C ARG A 75 -4.29 -8.79 8.97
N LYS A 76 -5.52 -8.36 8.69
CA LYS A 76 -6.49 -9.14 7.90
C LYS A 76 -6.05 -9.29 6.44
N ALA A 77 -5.58 -8.21 5.82
CA ALA A 77 -5.06 -8.24 4.45
C ALA A 77 -3.85 -9.18 4.33
N LEU A 78 -2.89 -9.12 5.26
CA LEU A 78 -1.74 -10.02 5.30
C LEU A 78 -2.13 -11.48 5.51
N ARG A 79 -3.09 -11.73 6.42
CA ARG A 79 -3.62 -13.09 6.63
C ARG A 79 -4.28 -13.62 5.36
N ALA A 80 -5.12 -12.82 4.70
CA ALA A 80 -5.77 -13.21 3.45
C ALA A 80 -4.77 -13.46 2.31
N LEU A 81 -3.72 -12.65 2.19
CA LEU A 81 -2.63 -12.88 1.22
C LEU A 81 -1.88 -14.18 1.50
N ARG A 82 -1.60 -14.47 2.76
CA ARG A 82 -0.91 -15.69 3.17
C ARG A 82 -1.78 -16.93 2.93
N GLU A 83 -3.05 -16.86 3.27
CA GLU A 83 -4.02 -17.94 3.06
C GLU A 83 -4.23 -18.24 1.57
N ASN A 84 -4.11 -17.22 0.71
CA ASN A 84 -4.20 -17.40 -0.74
C ASN A 84 -2.84 -17.73 -1.42
N ASN A 85 -1.76 -18.06 -0.69
CA ASN A 85 -0.43 -18.29 -1.26
C ASN A 85 0.07 -17.15 -2.18
N LEU A 86 -0.29 -15.91 -1.87
CA LEU A 86 -0.04 -14.74 -2.74
C LEU A 86 -0.69 -14.84 -4.14
N LYS A 87 -1.56 -15.82 -4.39
CA LYS A 87 -2.37 -15.88 -5.60
C LYS A 87 -3.48 -14.85 -5.50
N VAL A 88 -3.53 -13.98 -6.50
CA VAL A 88 -4.72 -13.18 -6.77
C VAL A 88 -5.70 -14.12 -7.46
N THR A 89 -6.69 -14.64 -6.72
CA THR A 89 -7.73 -15.48 -7.32
C THR A 89 -8.35 -14.70 -8.48
N SER A 90 -8.34 -15.30 -9.67
CA SER A 90 -8.97 -14.72 -10.85
C SER A 90 -10.39 -14.30 -10.50
N LYS A 91 -10.73 -13.08 -10.92
CA LYS A 91 -12.07 -12.55 -10.82
C LYS A 91 -12.90 -13.33 -11.85
N ASP A 92 -13.57 -14.39 -11.40
CA ASP A 92 -14.60 -15.04 -12.20
C ASP A 92 -15.68 -13.98 -12.43
N PHE A 93 -15.69 -13.43 -13.65
CA PHE A 93 -16.74 -12.58 -14.20
C PHE A 93 -17.64 -13.44 -15.08
#